data_AF-A0A2E6U7V3-F1
#
_entry.id   AF-A0A2E6U7V3-F1
#
_cell.length_a   1.000
_cell.length_b   1.000
_cell.length_c   1.000
_cell.angle_alpha   90.00
_cell.angle_beta   90.00
_cell.angle_gamma   90.00
#
_symmetry.space_group_name_H-M   'P 1'
#
loop_
_entity.id
_entity.type
_entity.pdbx_description
1 polymer ?
#
loop_
_entity_poly.entity_id
_entity_poly.type
_entity_poly.pdbx_seq_one_letter_code
_entity_poly.pdbx_strand_id
1 'polypeptide(L)'
;MRGGRWSEERRATREAVTWLHLLLQEQGPMSTPAIIEALQAAGREVRVHELQRALRRSEHVHAVGTEEGPRGKVTVWAWDVRD
;
A
#
# COMPACT_ATOMS: atom_id res chain seq x y z
N MET A 1 27.04 -0.06 17.79
CA MET A 1 26.46 0.12 16.45
C MET A 1 24.94 0.01 16.56
N ARG A 2 24.19 1.11 16.36
CA ARG A 2 22.70 1.10 16.34
C ARG A 2 22.24 1.84 15.09
N GLY A 3 22.23 1.14 13.95
CA GLY A 3 21.73 1.66 12.67
C GLY A 3 20.79 0.71 11.93
N GLY A 4 20.68 -0.56 12.35
CA GLY A 4 19.96 -1.61 11.60
C GLY A 4 18.44 -1.40 11.53
N ARG A 5 17.80 -1.07 12.67
CA ARG A 5 16.33 -1.01 12.75
C ARG A 5 15.71 0.03 11.80
N TRP A 6 16.38 1.18 11.65
CA TRP A 6 15.94 2.23 10.74
C TRP A 6 16.12 1.84 9.27
N SER A 7 17.17 1.06 8.97
CA SER A 7 17.41 0.56 7.61
C SER A 7 16.35 -0.46 7.19
N GLU A 8 15.98 -1.37 8.09
CA GLU A 8 14.94 -2.37 7.86
C GLU A 8 13.56 -1.73 7.69
N GLU A 9 13.17 -0.79 8.56
CA GLU A 9 11.89 -0.07 8.44
C GLU A 9 11.80 0.70 7.11
N ARG A 10 12.90 1.33 6.66
CA ARG A 10 12.94 2.04 5.36
C ARG A 10 12.86 1.07 4.19
N ARG A 11 13.51 -0.09 4.29
CA ARG A 11 13.46 -1.13 3.28
C ARG A 11 12.05 -1.68 3.14
N ALA A 12 11.42 -2.07 4.24
CA ALA A 12 10.04 -2.56 4.26
C ALA A 12 9.06 -1.53 3.68
N THR A 13 9.24 -0.24 4.02
CA THR A 13 8.41 0.83 3.44
C THR A 13 8.60 0.95 1.93
N ARG A 14 9.85 0.89 1.44
CA ARG A 14 10.13 0.98 -0.01
C ARG A 14 9.56 -0.21 -0.77
N GLU A 15 9.77 -1.42 -0.24
CA GLU A 15 9.21 -2.64 -0.82
C GLU A 15 7.69 -2.57 -0.86
N ALA A 16 7.03 -2.12 0.22
CA ALA A 16 5.58 -1.92 0.25
C ALA A 16 5.08 -0.90 -0.78
N VAL A 17 5.81 0.21 -1.02
CA VAL A 17 5.47 1.17 -2.08
C VAL A 17 5.58 0.53 -3.46
N THR A 18 6.65 -0.23 -3.73
CA THR A 18 6.83 -0.93 -5.00
C THR A 18 5.72 -1.95 -5.25
N TRP A 19 5.36 -2.74 -4.24
CA TRP A 19 4.27 -3.71 -4.37
C TRP A 19 2.91 -3.03 -4.57
N LEU A 20 2.65 -1.93 -3.87
CA LEU A 20 1.46 -1.10 -4.07
C LEU A 20 1.33 -0.62 -5.52
N HIS A 21 2.43 -0.14 -6.11
CA HIS A 21 2.43 0.34 -7.50
C HIS A 21 2.09 -0.79 -8.47
N LEU A 22 2.82 -1.90 -8.42
CA LEU A 22 2.58 -3.04 -9.30
C LEU A 22 1.15 -3.55 -9.16
N LEU A 23 0.68 -3.68 -7.92
CA LEU A 23 -0.65 -4.20 -7.63
C LEU A 23 -1.76 -3.30 -8.17
N LEU A 24 -1.70 -1.99 -7.92
CA LEU A 24 -2.70 -1.04 -8.39
C LEU A 24 -2.63 -0.82 -9.91
N GLN A 25 -1.46 -1.00 -10.50
CA GLN A 25 -1.28 -0.95 -11.95
C GLN A 25 -1.88 -2.18 -12.64
N GLU A 26 -1.74 -3.37 -12.05
CA GLU A 26 -2.25 -4.63 -12.61
C GLU A 26 -3.75 -4.84 -12.35
N GLN A 27 -4.22 -4.56 -11.14
CA GLN A 27 -5.60 -4.83 -10.71
C GLN A 27 -6.50 -3.60 -10.70
N GLY A 28 -5.94 -2.41 -10.85
CA GLY A 28 -6.67 -1.15 -10.81
C GLY A 28 -6.91 -0.62 -9.39
N PRO A 29 -7.82 0.36 -9.24
CA PRO A 29 -8.10 1.01 -7.95
C PRO A 29 -8.65 0.04 -6.92
N MET A 30 -8.09 0.04 -5.71
CA MET A 30 -8.47 -0.88 -4.63
C MET A 30 -8.46 -0.22 -3.26
N SER A 31 -9.28 -0.75 -2.35
CA SER A 31 -9.30 -0.29 -0.98
C SER A 31 -8.16 -0.86 -0.14
N THR A 32 -7.86 -0.19 0.98
CA THR A 32 -6.81 -0.65 1.91
C THR A 32 -6.96 -2.13 2.32
N PRO A 33 -8.16 -2.65 2.67
CA PRO A 33 -8.34 -4.07 2.96
C PRO A 33 -8.09 -4.98 1.75
N ALA A 34 -8.60 -4.62 0.57
CA ALA A 34 -8.39 -5.38 -0.66
C ALA A 34 -6.90 -5.47 -1.03
N ILE A 35 -6.15 -4.38 -0.84
CA ILE A 35 -4.70 -4.37 -1.01
C ILE A 35 -4.01 -5.34 -0.05
N ILE A 36 -4.40 -5.37 1.23
CA ILE A 36 -3.83 -6.30 2.21
C ILE A 36 -4.10 -7.75 1.79
N GLU A 37 -5.34 -8.06 1.41
CA GLU A 37 -5.72 -9.40 0.97
C GLU A 37 -4.95 -9.83 -0.28
N ALA A 38 -4.80 -8.95 -1.27
CA ALA A 38 -4.04 -9.24 -2.48
C ALA A 38 -2.54 -9.45 -2.18
N LEU A 39 -1.95 -8.65 -1.29
CA LEU A 39 -0.57 -8.84 -0.86
C LEU A 39 -0.39 -10.16 -0.10
N GLN A 40 -1.32 -10.51 0.78
CA GLN A 40 -1.31 -11.79 1.50
C GLN A 40 -1.45 -12.98 0.54
N ALA A 41 -2.35 -12.90 -0.44
CA ALA A 41 -2.52 -13.92 -1.47
C ALA A 41 -1.24 -14.10 -2.33
N ALA A 42 -0.47 -13.02 -2.52
CA ALA A 42 0.84 -13.06 -3.18
C ALA A 42 2.00 -13.54 -2.26
N GLY A 43 1.71 -13.97 -1.02
CA GLY A 43 2.70 -14.40 -0.05
C GLY A 43 3.54 -13.26 0.53
N ARG A 44 3.05 -12.02 0.47
CA ARG A 44 3.69 -10.83 1.02
C ARG A 44 3.02 -10.45 2.35
N GLU A 45 3.68 -10.72 3.46
CA GLU A 45 3.26 -10.19 4.76
C GLU A 45 3.66 -8.72 4.90
N VAL A 46 2.73 -7.81 4.61
CA VAL A 46 2.89 -6.37 4.89
C VAL A 46 2.03 -6.01 6.08
N ARG A 47 2.62 -5.38 7.09
CA ARG A 47 1.86 -4.94 8.26
C ARG A 47 1.02 -3.71 7.88
N VAL A 48 -0.18 -3.61 8.46
CA VAL A 48 -1.11 -2.48 8.20
C VAL A 48 -0.43 -1.12 8.37
N HIS A 49 0.41 -0.95 9.39
CA HIS A 49 1.11 0.31 9.62
C HIS A 49 2.20 0.61 8.58
N GLU A 50 2.86 -0.41 8.01
CA GLU A 50 3.82 -0.26 6.92
C GLU A 50 3.10 0.13 5.64
N LEU A 51 1.96 -0.51 5.36
CA LEU A 51 1.12 -0.19 4.22
C LEU A 51 0.59 1.25 4.30
N GLN A 52 0.03 1.65 5.44
CA GLN A 52 -0.45 3.02 5.65
C GLN A 52 0.68 4.04 5.49
N ARG A 53 1.90 3.71 5.94
CA ARG A 53 3.07 4.57 5.75
C ARG A 53 3.50 4.63 4.30
N ALA A 54 3.45 3.51 3.58
CA ALA A 54 3.77 3.42 2.16
C ALA A 54 2.76 4.23 1.33
N LEU A 55 1.47 4.08 1.58
CA LEU A 55 0.39 4.87 0.94
C LEU A 55 0.62 6.38 1.14
N ARG A 56 0.95 6.82 2.36
CA ARG A 56 1.24 8.24 2.65
C ARG A 56 2.53 8.76 2.00
N ARG A 57 3.47 7.88 1.66
CA ARG A 57 4.77 8.24 1.05
C ARG A 57 4.81 8.02 -0.45
N SER A 58 3.79 7.39 -1.00
CA SER A 58 3.71 7.13 -2.43
C SER A 58 3.36 8.42 -3.15
N GLU A 59 4.22 8.84 -4.07
CA GLU A 59 3.99 10.03 -4.90
C GLU A 59 2.98 9.77 -6.03
N HIS A 60 2.81 8.50 -6.43
CA HIS A 60 1.97 8.10 -7.56
C HIS A 60 0.69 7.35 -7.16
N VAL A 61 0.44 7.17 -5.85
CA VAL A 61 -0.78 6.51 -5.37
C VAL A 61 -1.61 7.52 -4.62
N HIS A 62 -2.84 7.71 -5.09
CA HIS A 62 -3.75 8.73 -4.57
C HIS A 62 -5.06 8.10 -4.12
N ALA A 63 -5.64 8.68 -3.08
CA ALA A 63 -6.98 8.32 -2.67
C ALA A 63 -7.97 8.85 -3.72
N VAL A 64 -8.71 7.96 -4.37
CA VAL A 64 -9.69 8.29 -5.42
C VAL A 64 -11.13 8.23 -4.93
N GLY A 65 -11.36 7.70 -3.73
CA GLY A 65 -12.69 7.66 -3.15
C GLY A 65 -12.73 6.90 -1.82
N THR A 66 -13.95 6.61 -1.40
CA THR A 66 -14.23 5.77 -0.24
C THR A 66 -15.35 4.79 -0.59
N GLU A 67 -15.21 3.53 -0.21
CA GLU A 67 -16.24 2.50 -0.31
C GLU A 67 -16.73 2.10 1.09
N GLU A 68 -17.89 1.45 1.15
CA GLU A 68 -18.48 0.98 2.40
C GLU A 68 -17.92 -0.41 2.74
N GLY A 69 -17.08 -0.48 3.76
CA GLY A 69 -16.47 -1.73 4.22
C GLY A 69 -17.18 -2.32 5.45
N PRO A 70 -16.83 -3.56 5.85
CA PRO A 70 -17.49 -4.28 6.96
C PRO A 70 -17.41 -3.56 8.32
N ARG A 71 -16.43 -2.67 8.49
CA ARG A 71 -16.19 -1.89 9.72
C ARG A 71 -16.39 -0.39 9.53
N GLY A 72 -17.01 0.02 8.41
CA GLY A 72 -17.20 1.42 8.03
C GLY A 72 -16.48 1.78 6.73
N LYS A 73 -16.45 3.07 6.41
CA LYS A 73 -15.88 3.57 5.15
C LYS A 73 -14.38 3.28 5.06
N VAL A 74 -13.95 2.75 3.93
CA VAL A 74 -12.54 2.49 3.62
C VAL A 74 -12.11 3.27 2.39
N THR A 75 -10.90 3.81 2.42
CA THR A 75 -10.34 4.58 1.31
C THR A 75 -9.94 3.67 0.16
N VAL A 76 -10.37 4.05 -1.05
CA VAL A 76 -9.97 3.45 -2.32
C VAL A 76 -8.79 4.23 -2.87
N TRP A 77 -7.75 3.52 -3.27
CA TRP A 77 -6.50 4.05 -3.78
C TRP A 77 -6.34 3.67 -5.24
N ALA A 78 -5.88 4.59 -6.07
CA ALA A 78 -5.50 4.31 -7.45
C ALA A 78 -4.06 4.77 -7.69
N TRP A 79 -3.42 4.11 -8.64
CA TRP A 79 -2.19 4.59 -9.23
C TRP A 79 -2.50 5.61 -10.34
N ASP A 80 -1.80 6.75 -10.33
CA ASP A 80 -1.94 7.79 -11.35
C ASP A 80 -0.71 7.78 -12.29
N VAL A 81 -0.97 7.61 -13.58
CA VAL A 81 0.03 7.74 -14.64
C VAL A 81 -0.03 9.18 -15.11
N ARG A 82 0.87 10.02 -14.61
CA ARG A 82 1.15 11.27 -15.30
C ARG A 82 2.11 10.91 -16.43
N ASP A 83 1.55 10.67 -17.62
CA ASP A 83 2.27 10.68 -18.91
C ASP A 83 3.06 11.99 -19.07
#